data_AF-A0AAU5CDP6-F1
#
_entry.id   AF-A0AAU5CDP6-F1
#
_cell.length_a   1.000
_cell.length_b   1.000
_cell.length_c   1.000
_cell.angle_alpha   90.00
_cell.angle_beta   90.00
_cell.angle_gamma   90.00
#
_symmetry.space_group_name_H-M   'P 1'
#
loop_
_entity.id
_entity.type
_entity.pdbx_description
1 polymer ?
#
loop_
_entity_poly.entity_id
_entity_poly.type
_entity_poly.pdbx_seq_one_letter_code
_entity_poly.pdbx_strand_id
1 'polypeptide(L)'
;MNDMSSVFAEVDTLRNGLPERGSYRSEATLKELARQIENTRSLSRQPAAQAFLEDIHSFTPGERLRATKEHINSRRDNHLFSLFDASYFPKLSLDYLTYEELPTDTHLAQRYASGTAPVRITGRSAGFRSRVVVALFPENHIDGLQDPDDLVFYFIDKFVERHNRITRGMIDAVMAKGSFPLIQGASDATIEQASSWWVRLHEYHHRQGDMPIPDFLDAKKYKPLAGLEELRVDVSAMLALLGDEKLPREEALTAYEYILAERLLRYAVEGIPRPNYDAVASQLLFGYLQKHGGIRVKDSVIRLSPEISGVLAQFLAEIHAIEAHIRHEPVAAVRKQLIAFTDKYTDYDPVARDYRYVPFFAEVKQKLGI
;
A
#
# COMPACT_ATOMS: atom_id res chain seq x y z
N MET A 1 -2.92 -30.06 3.91
CA MET A 1 -3.70 -28.80 3.89
C MET A 1 -5.17 -29.18 3.89
N ASN A 2 -5.93 -28.72 4.87
CA ASN A 2 -7.39 -28.88 4.84
C ASN A 2 -7.91 -28.13 3.61
N ASP A 3 -8.76 -28.78 2.82
CA ASP A 3 -9.36 -28.15 1.65
C ASP A 3 -10.33 -27.04 2.10
N MET A 4 -9.90 -25.79 1.92
CA MET A 4 -10.67 -24.60 2.29
C MET A 4 -11.72 -24.22 1.22
N SER A 5 -11.82 -24.96 0.12
CA SER A 5 -12.76 -24.67 -0.98
C SER A 5 -14.21 -24.51 -0.49
N SER A 6 -14.65 -25.41 0.40
CA SER A 6 -16.00 -25.37 0.98
C SER A 6 -16.24 -24.12 1.83
N VAL A 7 -15.26 -23.69 2.62
CA VAL A 7 -15.34 -22.46 3.42
C VAL A 7 -15.48 -21.25 2.51
N PHE A 8 -14.63 -21.14 1.48
CA PHE A 8 -14.69 -20.00 0.54
C PHE A 8 -16.01 -19.96 -0.23
N ALA A 9 -16.54 -21.12 -0.64
CA ALA A 9 -17.83 -21.20 -1.34
C ALA A 9 -19.02 -20.80 -0.44
N GLU A 10 -19.01 -21.20 0.84
CA GLU A 10 -20.01 -20.76 1.81
C GLU A 10 -19.94 -19.25 2.04
N VAL A 11 -18.73 -18.69 2.22
CA VAL A 11 -18.51 -17.24 2.35
C VAL A 11 -19.01 -16.49 1.12
N ASP A 12 -18.67 -16.95 -0.08
CA ASP A 12 -19.13 -16.34 -1.34
C ASP A 12 -20.66 -16.39 -1.49
N THR A 13 -21.30 -17.45 -0.99
CA THR A 13 -22.77 -17.59 -0.97
C THR A 13 -23.40 -16.56 -0.03
N LEU A 14 -22.92 -16.46 1.20
CA LEU A 14 -23.39 -15.48 2.19
C LEU A 14 -23.18 -14.05 1.71
N ARG A 15 -21.99 -13.77 1.16
CA ARG A 15 -21.61 -12.50 0.57
C ARG A 15 -22.63 -12.01 -0.47
N ASN A 16 -23.12 -12.91 -1.34
CA ASN A 16 -24.09 -12.55 -2.39
C ASN A 16 -25.48 -12.22 -1.83
N GLY A 17 -25.80 -12.68 -0.63
CA GLY A 17 -27.05 -12.40 0.07
C GLY A 17 -27.00 -11.17 0.99
N LEU A 18 -25.84 -10.50 1.10
CA LEU A 18 -25.71 -9.34 1.97
C LEU A 18 -26.57 -8.16 1.48
N PRO A 19 -27.19 -7.41 2.40
CA PRO A 19 -27.89 -6.18 2.07
C PRO A 19 -26.92 -5.08 1.64
N GLU A 20 -27.43 -3.89 1.35
CA GLU A 20 -26.58 -2.75 1.03
C GLU A 20 -25.60 -2.41 2.18
N ARG A 21 -24.41 -1.93 1.82
CA ARG A 21 -23.31 -1.70 2.75
C ARG A 21 -23.67 -0.78 3.92
N GLY A 22 -24.53 0.21 3.69
CA GLY A 22 -25.01 1.12 4.73
C GLY A 22 -25.74 0.43 5.89
N SER A 23 -26.26 -0.78 5.67
CA SER A 23 -26.96 -1.58 6.67
C SER A 23 -26.07 -2.56 7.44
N TYR A 24 -24.77 -2.67 7.11
CA TYR A 24 -23.86 -3.66 7.71
C TYR A 24 -23.75 -3.54 9.23
N ARG A 25 -23.91 -2.33 9.78
CA ARG A 25 -23.84 -2.07 11.23
C ARG A 25 -25.20 -2.17 11.92
N SER A 26 -26.27 -2.49 11.19
CA SER A 26 -27.59 -2.63 11.81
C SER A 26 -27.68 -3.96 12.56
N GLU A 27 -28.29 -3.90 13.75
CA GLU A 27 -28.50 -5.08 14.60
C GLU A 27 -29.24 -6.19 13.86
N ALA A 28 -30.24 -5.84 13.04
CA ALA A 28 -31.00 -6.81 12.24
C ALA A 28 -30.12 -7.53 11.22
N THR A 29 -29.28 -6.79 10.47
CA THR A 29 -28.35 -7.38 9.49
C THR A 29 -27.34 -8.29 10.17
N LEU A 30 -26.75 -7.86 11.28
CA LEU A 30 -25.73 -8.64 11.99
C LEU A 30 -26.29 -9.90 12.64
N LYS A 31 -27.50 -9.84 13.22
CA LYS A 31 -28.19 -11.03 13.76
C LYS A 31 -28.51 -12.05 12.66
N GLU A 32 -29.01 -11.59 11.53
CA GLU A 32 -29.31 -12.47 10.40
C GLU A 32 -28.02 -13.08 9.82
N LEU A 33 -26.96 -12.29 9.67
CA LEU A 33 -25.67 -12.77 9.22
C LEU A 33 -25.08 -13.82 10.19
N ALA A 34 -25.14 -13.57 11.50
CA ALA A 34 -24.69 -14.52 12.51
C ALA A 34 -25.43 -15.87 12.38
N ARG A 35 -26.77 -15.81 12.32
CA ARG A 35 -27.63 -16.99 12.12
C ARG A 35 -27.26 -17.74 10.84
N GLN A 36 -26.98 -17.04 9.75
CA GLN A 36 -26.60 -17.66 8.49
C GLN A 36 -25.22 -18.33 8.57
N ILE A 37 -24.23 -17.68 9.20
CA ILE A 37 -22.89 -18.24 9.43
C ILE A 37 -22.98 -19.50 10.28
N GLU A 38 -23.73 -19.49 11.39
CA GLU A 38 -23.90 -20.66 12.27
C GLU A 38 -24.50 -21.88 11.55
N ASN A 39 -25.36 -21.66 10.56
CA ASN A 39 -25.99 -22.70 9.77
C ASN A 39 -25.11 -23.26 8.63
N THR A 40 -23.93 -22.68 8.42
CA THR A 40 -22.95 -23.22 7.46
C THR A 40 -22.30 -24.51 7.98
N ARG A 41 -21.85 -25.37 7.07
CA ARG A 41 -21.27 -26.67 7.43
C ARG A 41 -19.78 -26.56 7.74
N SER A 42 -19.05 -25.72 7.00
CA SER A 42 -17.59 -25.61 7.08
C SER A 42 -17.12 -24.31 7.73
N LEU A 43 -17.73 -23.17 7.39
CA LEU A 43 -17.35 -21.84 7.88
C LEU A 43 -17.57 -21.70 9.38
N SER A 44 -18.72 -22.12 9.93
CA SER A 44 -19.05 -22.06 11.36
C SER A 44 -18.04 -22.76 12.29
N ARG A 45 -17.25 -23.68 11.73
CA ARG A 45 -16.23 -24.46 12.46
C ARG A 45 -14.86 -23.82 12.45
N GLN A 46 -14.66 -22.74 11.69
CA GLN A 46 -13.38 -22.06 11.60
C GLN A 46 -13.18 -21.17 12.84
N PRO A 47 -12.01 -21.21 13.50
CA PRO A 47 -11.74 -20.33 14.65
C PRO A 47 -11.91 -18.84 14.30
N ALA A 48 -11.52 -18.41 13.10
CA ALA A 48 -11.75 -17.04 12.61
C ALA A 48 -13.24 -16.67 12.56
N ALA A 49 -14.11 -17.60 12.15
CA ALA A 49 -15.55 -17.38 12.10
C ALA A 49 -16.19 -17.37 13.49
N GLN A 50 -15.71 -18.22 14.40
CA GLN A 50 -16.17 -18.23 15.79
C GLN A 50 -15.83 -16.93 16.51
N ALA A 51 -14.61 -16.42 16.30
CA ALA A 51 -14.19 -15.12 16.83
C ALA A 51 -15.06 -13.98 16.28
N PHE A 52 -15.38 -14.00 14.98
CA PHE A 52 -16.28 -13.01 14.39
C PHE A 52 -17.71 -13.11 14.93
N LEU A 53 -18.25 -14.32 15.09
CA LEU A 53 -19.56 -14.58 15.67
C LEU A 53 -19.67 -14.01 17.09
N GLU A 54 -18.66 -14.26 17.93
CA GLU A 54 -18.58 -13.74 19.31
C GLU A 54 -18.77 -12.22 19.36
N ASP A 55 -18.12 -11.49 18.46
CA ASP A 55 -18.26 -10.04 18.39
C ASP A 55 -19.66 -9.62 17.85
N ILE A 56 -20.12 -10.20 16.73
CA ILE A 56 -21.34 -9.68 16.06
C ILE A 56 -22.66 -10.02 16.76
N HIS A 57 -22.69 -11.01 17.65
CA HIS A 57 -23.90 -11.34 18.42
C HIS A 57 -24.39 -10.18 19.30
N SER A 58 -23.45 -9.36 19.79
CA SER A 58 -23.73 -8.24 20.69
C SER A 58 -23.16 -6.90 20.21
N PHE A 59 -22.69 -6.86 18.95
CA PHE A 59 -22.05 -5.67 18.39
C PHE A 59 -22.97 -4.46 18.45
N THR A 60 -22.46 -3.40 19.08
CA THR A 60 -23.07 -2.07 19.06
C THR A 60 -22.18 -1.13 18.26
N PRO A 61 -22.72 -0.26 17.38
CA PRO A 61 -21.91 0.69 16.62
C PRO A 61 -20.99 1.53 17.52
N GLY A 62 -19.70 1.53 17.20
CA GLY A 62 -18.65 2.16 18.01
C GLY A 62 -17.89 1.20 18.92
N GLU A 63 -18.37 -0.04 19.08
CA GLU A 63 -17.61 -1.11 19.72
C GLU A 63 -16.63 -1.78 18.76
N ARG A 64 -15.57 -2.33 19.33
CA ARG A 64 -14.47 -2.99 18.62
C ARG A 64 -14.76 -4.48 18.49
N LEU A 65 -14.41 -5.07 17.34
CA LEU A 65 -14.42 -6.51 17.12
C LEU A 65 -13.24 -7.16 17.86
N ARG A 66 -13.33 -7.26 19.19
CA ARG A 66 -12.23 -7.66 20.07
C ARG A 66 -11.79 -9.09 19.77
N ALA A 67 -12.71 -10.04 19.72
CA ALA A 67 -12.38 -11.45 19.49
C ALA A 67 -11.77 -11.66 18.09
N THR A 68 -12.34 -11.00 17.08
CA THR A 68 -11.84 -11.00 15.70
C THR A 68 -10.41 -10.48 15.62
N LYS A 69 -10.14 -9.33 16.26
CA LYS A 69 -8.80 -8.70 16.20
C LYS A 69 -7.78 -9.46 17.04
N GLU A 70 -8.15 -9.98 18.21
CA GLU A 70 -7.32 -10.89 19.00
C GLU A 70 -6.91 -12.12 18.16
N HIS A 71 -7.86 -12.74 17.46
CA HIS A 71 -7.61 -13.88 16.58
C HIS A 71 -6.59 -13.57 15.48
N ILE A 72 -6.75 -12.42 14.81
CA ILE A 72 -5.85 -11.96 13.73
C ILE A 72 -4.46 -11.62 14.28
N ASN A 73 -4.38 -10.78 15.31
CA ASN A 73 -3.11 -10.25 15.84
C ASN A 73 -2.24 -11.33 16.49
N SER A 74 -2.88 -12.33 17.12
CA SER A 74 -2.19 -13.49 17.70
C SER A 74 -1.71 -14.51 16.65
N ARG A 75 -2.04 -14.33 15.37
CA ARG A 75 -1.68 -15.25 14.27
C ARG A 75 -2.10 -16.68 14.55
N ARG A 76 -3.29 -16.86 15.15
CA ARG A 76 -3.70 -18.14 15.73
C ARG A 76 -3.65 -19.31 14.74
N ASP A 77 -4.09 -19.08 13.50
CA ASP A 77 -4.11 -20.08 12.43
C ASP A 77 -3.80 -19.48 11.04
N ASN A 78 -3.37 -18.21 10.99
CA ASN A 78 -3.16 -17.44 9.75
C ASN A 78 -4.40 -17.36 8.84
N HIS A 79 -5.58 -17.33 9.45
CA HIS A 79 -6.83 -17.09 8.76
C HIS A 79 -7.37 -15.71 9.12
N LEU A 80 -8.06 -15.10 8.17
CA LEU A 80 -8.67 -13.80 8.33
C LEU A 80 -10.08 -13.84 7.79
N PHE A 81 -11.05 -13.53 8.64
CA PHE A 81 -12.47 -13.51 8.28
C PHE A 81 -13.15 -12.38 9.01
N SER A 82 -13.87 -11.54 8.27
CA SER A 82 -14.66 -10.47 8.85
C SER A 82 -15.66 -9.91 7.85
N LEU A 83 -16.51 -9.02 8.35
CA LEU A 83 -17.26 -8.08 7.54
C LEU A 83 -16.45 -6.78 7.44
N PHE A 84 -16.18 -6.36 6.21
CA PHE A 84 -15.36 -5.19 5.89
C PHE A 84 -16.22 -4.03 5.40
N ASP A 85 -15.87 -2.82 5.86
CA ASP A 85 -16.40 -1.56 5.39
C ASP A 85 -15.27 -0.57 5.02
N ALA A 86 -14.37 -0.97 4.13
CA ALA A 86 -13.34 -0.10 3.57
C ALA A 86 -13.82 0.65 2.32
N SER A 87 -13.87 1.98 2.36
CA SER A 87 -14.31 2.82 1.23
C SER A 87 -13.41 2.68 -0.01
N TYR A 88 -12.10 2.49 0.18
CA TYR A 88 -11.12 2.34 -0.90
C TYR A 88 -11.10 0.92 -1.49
N PHE A 89 -11.72 -0.05 -0.82
CA PHE A 89 -11.85 -1.44 -1.28
C PHE A 89 -13.33 -1.84 -1.40
N PRO A 90 -14.08 -1.28 -2.37
CA PRO A 90 -15.53 -1.50 -2.48
C PRO A 90 -15.91 -2.96 -2.81
N LYS A 91 -14.93 -3.78 -3.21
CA LYS A 91 -15.11 -5.22 -3.42
C LYS A 91 -14.92 -6.03 -2.14
N LEU A 92 -14.39 -5.49 -1.05
CA LEU A 92 -14.39 -6.20 0.23
C LEU A 92 -15.75 -6.03 0.92
N SER A 93 -16.24 -7.11 1.50
CA SER A 93 -17.50 -7.18 2.26
C SER A 93 -17.38 -8.27 3.32
N LEU A 94 -18.21 -9.32 3.29
CA LEU A 94 -17.91 -10.54 4.03
C LEU A 94 -16.90 -11.35 3.23
N ASP A 95 -15.68 -11.51 3.75
CA ASP A 95 -14.61 -12.20 3.03
C ASP A 95 -13.72 -12.99 3.97
N TYR A 96 -13.10 -14.04 3.41
CA TYR A 96 -12.21 -14.96 4.08
C TYR A 96 -10.90 -15.07 3.29
N LEU A 97 -9.79 -15.08 4.02
CA LEU A 97 -8.45 -15.26 3.50
C LEU A 97 -7.69 -16.26 4.37
N THR A 98 -6.88 -17.13 3.75
CA THR A 98 -5.77 -17.82 4.41
C THR A 98 -4.46 -17.28 3.86
N TYR A 99 -3.44 -17.15 4.71
CA TYR A 99 -2.18 -16.53 4.33
C TYR A 99 -0.97 -17.26 4.91
N GLU A 100 0.19 -16.93 4.36
CA GLU A 100 1.51 -17.27 4.91
C GLU A 100 2.27 -15.95 5.12
N GLU A 101 2.75 -15.70 6.35
CA GLU A 101 3.59 -14.53 6.62
C GLU A 101 4.99 -14.74 6.07
N LEU A 102 5.50 -13.73 5.36
CA LEU A 102 6.80 -13.82 4.71
C LEU A 102 7.93 -13.52 5.69
N PRO A 103 9.04 -14.28 5.60
CA PRO A 103 10.19 -14.07 6.47
C PRO A 103 10.78 -12.68 6.23
N THR A 104 11.45 -12.15 7.25
CA THR A 104 12.13 -10.87 7.13
C THR A 104 13.47 -10.93 7.86
N ASP A 105 14.38 -10.05 7.43
CA ASP A 105 15.68 -9.92 8.08
C ASP A 105 15.52 -9.42 9.53
N THR A 106 16.26 -10.03 10.45
CA THR A 106 16.13 -9.77 11.89
C THR A 106 16.52 -8.32 12.24
N HIS A 107 17.58 -7.78 11.62
CA HIS A 107 18.00 -6.40 11.86
C HIS A 107 16.96 -5.43 11.30
N LEU A 108 16.44 -5.67 10.09
CA LEU A 108 15.36 -4.89 9.49
C LEU A 108 14.13 -4.84 10.42
N ALA A 109 13.67 -5.99 10.92
CA ALA A 109 12.51 -6.08 11.80
C ALA A 109 12.68 -5.32 13.11
N GLN A 110 13.88 -5.37 13.71
CA GLN A 110 14.16 -4.73 14.99
C GLN A 110 14.37 -3.22 14.83
N ARG A 111 15.13 -2.80 13.82
CA ARG A 111 15.51 -1.39 13.62
C ARG A 111 14.36 -0.56 13.04
N TYR A 112 13.54 -1.16 12.19
CA TYR A 112 12.42 -0.51 11.49
C TYR A 112 11.10 -1.18 11.88
N ALA A 113 10.91 -1.36 13.19
CA ALA A 113 9.74 -2.03 13.73
C ALA A 113 8.44 -1.29 13.33
N SER A 114 7.50 -2.05 12.78
CA SER A 114 6.16 -1.59 12.41
C SER A 114 5.17 -2.75 12.61
N GLY A 115 3.89 -2.44 12.79
CA GLY A 115 2.81 -3.43 12.85
C GLY A 115 2.53 -4.15 11.52
N THR A 116 3.50 -4.18 10.60
CA THR A 116 3.31 -4.65 9.23
C THR A 116 3.47 -6.17 9.15
N ALA A 117 2.51 -6.82 8.50
CA ALA A 117 2.53 -8.22 8.12
C ALA A 117 2.54 -8.35 6.58
N PRO A 118 3.72 -8.43 5.95
CA PRO A 118 3.84 -8.84 4.55
C PRO A 118 3.48 -10.33 4.46
N VAL A 119 2.46 -10.64 3.65
CA VAL A 119 1.95 -12.00 3.53
C VAL A 119 1.75 -12.42 2.08
N ARG A 120 1.79 -13.73 1.84
CA ARG A 120 1.31 -14.36 0.62
C ARG A 120 -0.07 -14.94 0.84
N ILE A 121 -1.01 -14.64 -0.06
CA ILE A 121 -2.34 -15.27 -0.03
C ILE A 121 -2.24 -16.74 -0.45
N THR A 122 -2.67 -17.67 0.41
CA THR A 122 -2.70 -19.12 0.12
C THR A 122 -4.08 -19.64 -0.27
N GLY A 123 -5.14 -18.91 0.08
CA GLY A 123 -6.54 -19.23 -0.26
C GLY A 123 -7.46 -18.05 0.05
N ARG A 124 -8.54 -17.87 -0.72
CA ARG A 124 -9.37 -16.65 -0.63
C ARG A 124 -10.80 -16.80 -1.17
N SER A 125 -11.73 -16.07 -0.55
CA SER A 125 -13.05 -15.75 -1.10
C SER A 125 -12.97 -14.69 -2.21
N ALA A 126 -14.12 -14.39 -2.84
CA ALA A 126 -14.22 -13.54 -4.03
C ALA A 126 -13.70 -12.10 -3.83
N GLY A 127 -13.90 -11.47 -2.67
CA GLY A 127 -13.48 -10.08 -2.44
C GLY A 127 -11.97 -9.91 -2.55
N PHE A 128 -11.21 -10.82 -1.94
CA PHE A 128 -9.74 -10.82 -2.00
C PHE A 128 -9.17 -11.21 -3.38
N ARG A 129 -10.00 -11.66 -4.34
CA ARG A 129 -9.57 -11.80 -5.76
C ARG A 129 -9.39 -10.45 -6.44
N SER A 130 -10.00 -9.39 -5.91
CA SER A 130 -9.85 -8.04 -6.44
C SER A 130 -8.37 -7.63 -6.51
N ARG A 131 -7.94 -7.14 -7.67
CA ARG A 131 -6.56 -6.65 -7.88
C ARG A 131 -6.25 -5.35 -7.15
N VAL A 132 -7.28 -4.58 -6.77
CA VAL A 132 -7.08 -3.30 -6.08
C VAL A 132 -6.85 -3.46 -4.57
N VAL A 133 -7.29 -4.58 -3.99
CA VAL A 133 -7.09 -4.90 -2.57
C VAL A 133 -5.66 -5.41 -2.40
N VAL A 134 -4.74 -4.54 -2.02
CA VAL A 134 -3.32 -4.87 -1.81
C VAL A 134 -2.84 -4.76 -0.37
N ALA A 135 -3.63 -4.09 0.45
CA ALA A 135 -3.44 -4.04 1.88
C ALA A 135 -4.78 -4.27 2.58
N LEU A 136 -4.72 -4.58 3.86
CA LEU A 136 -5.86 -4.58 4.75
C LEU A 136 -5.43 -3.95 6.07
N PHE A 137 -6.06 -2.83 6.40
CA PHE A 137 -5.83 -2.10 7.63
C PHE A 137 -6.89 -2.48 8.69
N PRO A 138 -6.57 -2.38 9.99
CA PRO A 138 -7.48 -2.79 11.07
C PRO A 138 -8.82 -2.06 11.08
N GLU A 139 -8.85 -0.80 10.64
CA GLU A 139 -10.05 0.02 10.51
C GLU A 139 -10.89 -0.33 9.28
N ASN A 140 -10.44 -1.24 8.42
CA ASN A 140 -11.22 -1.71 7.27
C ASN A 140 -12.35 -2.66 7.68
N HIS A 141 -12.30 -3.20 8.89
CA HIS A 141 -13.38 -3.98 9.49
C HIS A 141 -14.61 -3.07 9.76
N ILE A 142 -15.80 -3.65 9.92
CA ILE A 142 -17.03 -2.86 10.17
C ILE A 142 -16.96 -1.96 11.41
N ASP A 143 -16.10 -2.25 12.39
CA ASP A 143 -15.95 -1.38 13.55
C ASP A 143 -15.26 -0.06 13.24
N GLY A 144 -14.44 0.02 12.18
CA GLY A 144 -13.71 1.22 11.81
C GLY A 144 -12.60 1.62 12.79
N LEU A 145 -12.13 0.70 13.64
CA LEU A 145 -11.18 1.00 14.72
C LEU A 145 -9.80 0.40 14.48
N GLN A 146 -8.76 1.03 15.01
CA GLN A 146 -7.38 0.53 14.99
C GLN A 146 -6.71 0.82 16.33
N ASP A 147 -6.03 -0.17 16.90
CA ASP A 147 -5.13 -0.02 18.04
C ASP A 147 -3.66 -0.03 17.53
N PRO A 148 -2.70 0.55 18.28
CA PRO A 148 -1.31 0.70 17.80
C PRO A 148 -0.61 -0.62 17.43
N ASP A 149 -0.94 -1.70 18.12
CA ASP A 149 -0.32 -3.02 17.93
C ASP A 149 -1.08 -3.90 16.92
N ASP A 150 -2.15 -3.39 16.31
CA ASP A 150 -2.89 -4.11 15.30
C ASP A 150 -2.05 -4.31 14.03
N LEU A 151 -2.17 -5.51 13.44
CA LEU A 151 -1.45 -5.84 12.23
C LEU A 151 -2.03 -5.15 11.00
N VAL A 152 -1.16 -4.56 10.19
CA VAL A 152 -1.44 -4.07 8.84
C VAL A 152 -0.95 -5.10 7.84
N PHE A 153 -1.86 -5.70 7.07
CA PHE A 153 -1.51 -6.72 6.09
C PHE A 153 -1.19 -6.11 4.75
N TYR A 154 -0.11 -6.58 4.12
CA TYR A 154 0.21 -6.30 2.72
C TYR A 154 0.29 -7.62 1.95
N PHE A 155 -0.48 -7.72 0.85
CA PHE A 155 -0.62 -8.96 0.06
C PHE A 155 0.43 -9.01 -1.05
N ILE A 156 1.61 -9.53 -0.71
CA ILE A 156 2.82 -9.44 -1.54
C ILE A 156 2.69 -10.18 -2.88
N ASP A 157 1.88 -11.25 -2.97
CA ASP A 157 1.57 -11.91 -4.24
C ASP A 157 1.01 -10.94 -5.29
N LYS A 158 0.30 -9.90 -4.85
CA LYS A 158 -0.25 -8.87 -5.73
C LYS A 158 0.79 -7.81 -6.11
N PHE A 159 1.78 -7.54 -5.26
CA PHE A 159 2.90 -6.67 -5.59
C PHE A 159 3.78 -7.31 -6.66
N VAL A 160 4.06 -8.61 -6.52
CA VAL A 160 4.78 -9.41 -7.52
C VAL A 160 4.02 -9.44 -8.85
N GLU A 161 2.70 -9.71 -8.83
CA GLU A 161 1.87 -9.68 -10.05
C GLU A 161 1.92 -8.34 -10.77
N ARG A 162 1.77 -7.22 -10.03
CA ARG A 162 1.81 -5.86 -10.61
C ARG A 162 3.18 -5.53 -11.19
N HIS A 163 4.24 -5.87 -10.48
CA HIS A 163 5.61 -5.67 -10.95
C HIS A 163 5.85 -6.42 -12.26
N ASN A 164 5.51 -7.71 -12.30
CA ASN A 164 5.69 -8.56 -13.47
C ASN A 164 4.84 -8.10 -14.66
N ARG A 165 3.59 -7.69 -14.41
CA ARG A 165 2.66 -7.27 -15.46
C ARG A 165 3.00 -5.91 -16.04
N ILE A 166 3.50 -4.97 -15.23
CA ILE A 166 3.66 -3.56 -15.64
C ILE A 166 5.11 -3.12 -15.53
N THR A 167 5.65 -3.06 -14.31
CA THR A 167 6.95 -2.42 -14.03
C THR A 167 8.08 -3.07 -14.83
N ARG A 168 8.08 -4.39 -14.96
CA ARG A 168 9.08 -5.11 -15.75
C ARG A 168 9.05 -4.72 -17.23
N GLY A 169 7.87 -4.68 -17.84
CA GLY A 169 7.70 -4.22 -19.22
C GLY A 169 8.07 -2.74 -19.41
N MET A 170 7.82 -1.90 -18.40
CA MET A 170 8.27 -0.50 -18.37
C MET A 170 9.79 -0.40 -18.36
N ILE A 171 10.48 -1.16 -17.50
CA ILE A 171 11.95 -1.19 -17.44
C ILE A 171 12.52 -1.50 -18.82
N ASP A 172 12.03 -2.57 -19.47
CA ASP A 172 12.50 -2.99 -20.79
C ASP A 172 12.25 -1.93 -21.88
N ALA A 173 11.14 -1.20 -21.78
CA ALA A 173 10.70 -0.28 -22.82
C ALA A 173 11.32 1.11 -22.77
N VAL A 174 11.66 1.60 -21.57
CA VAL A 174 12.04 3.01 -21.37
C VAL A 174 13.30 3.22 -20.55
N MET A 175 13.88 2.21 -19.91
CA MET A 175 15.12 2.40 -19.15
C MET A 175 16.34 2.09 -19.99
N ALA A 176 17.43 2.82 -19.77
CA ALA A 176 18.71 2.44 -20.32
C ALA A 176 19.14 1.07 -19.77
N LYS A 177 19.76 0.25 -20.64
CA LYS A 177 20.22 -1.09 -20.28
C LYS A 177 21.08 -1.05 -19.00
N GLY A 178 20.76 -1.92 -18.04
CA GLY A 178 21.48 -2.00 -16.77
C GLY A 178 21.09 -0.94 -15.74
N SER A 179 19.96 -0.24 -15.91
CA SER A 179 19.47 0.70 -14.88
C SER A 179 18.99 0.00 -13.61
N PHE A 180 18.50 -1.24 -13.73
CA PHE A 180 17.90 -2.01 -12.63
C PHE A 180 18.37 -3.49 -12.65
N PRO A 181 19.69 -3.74 -12.52
CA PRO A 181 20.28 -5.06 -12.72
C PRO A 181 19.79 -6.13 -11.72
N LEU A 182 19.31 -5.76 -10.53
CA LEU A 182 18.90 -6.72 -9.50
C LEU A 182 17.45 -7.17 -9.64
N ILE A 183 16.59 -6.35 -10.27
CA ILE A 183 15.17 -6.64 -10.45
C ILE A 183 14.80 -7.01 -11.90
N GLN A 184 15.59 -6.60 -12.89
CA GLN A 184 15.34 -6.92 -14.30
C GLN A 184 15.60 -8.41 -14.57
N GLY A 185 14.54 -9.17 -14.84
CA GLY A 185 14.61 -10.62 -15.03
C GLY A 185 14.73 -11.41 -13.72
N ALA A 186 14.55 -10.75 -12.57
CA ALA A 186 14.59 -11.41 -11.27
C ALA A 186 13.45 -12.41 -11.06
N SER A 187 13.67 -13.38 -10.19
CA SER A 187 12.65 -14.36 -9.80
C SER A 187 11.52 -13.72 -8.99
N ASP A 188 10.35 -14.35 -8.95
CA ASP A 188 9.24 -13.91 -8.10
C ASP A 188 9.63 -13.87 -6.62
N ALA A 189 10.50 -14.78 -6.16
CA ALA A 189 11.02 -14.79 -4.79
C ALA A 189 11.88 -13.56 -4.47
N THR A 190 12.68 -13.09 -5.44
CA THR A 190 13.47 -11.86 -5.31
C THR A 190 12.57 -10.63 -5.21
N ILE A 191 11.55 -10.55 -6.06
CA ILE A 191 10.57 -9.45 -6.03
C ILE A 191 9.73 -9.48 -4.76
N GLU A 192 9.39 -10.68 -4.27
CA GLU A 192 8.68 -10.88 -3.01
C GLU A 192 9.51 -10.39 -1.81
N GLN A 193 10.81 -10.70 -1.76
CA GLN A 193 11.72 -10.16 -0.74
C GLN A 193 11.76 -8.63 -0.79
N ALA A 194 12.00 -8.05 -1.97
CA ALA A 194 12.15 -6.61 -2.16
C ALA A 194 10.87 -5.83 -1.76
N SER A 195 9.71 -6.31 -2.22
CA SER A 195 8.42 -5.71 -1.88
C SER A 195 8.02 -5.92 -0.42
N SER A 196 8.43 -7.02 0.22
CA SER A 196 8.23 -7.23 1.66
C SER A 196 9.05 -6.24 2.49
N TRP A 197 10.28 -5.94 2.08
CA TRP A 197 11.11 -4.93 2.74
C TRP A 197 10.56 -3.53 2.54
N TRP A 198 10.06 -3.24 1.34
CA TRP A 198 9.41 -1.96 1.03
C TRP A 198 8.25 -1.68 2.00
N VAL A 199 7.25 -2.56 2.09
CA VAL A 199 6.05 -2.27 2.90
C VAL A 199 6.35 -2.10 4.39
N ARG A 200 7.37 -2.81 4.91
CA ARG A 200 7.81 -2.64 6.31
C ARG A 200 8.42 -1.27 6.56
N LEU A 201 9.33 -0.84 5.67
CA LEU A 201 9.98 0.47 5.75
C LEU A 201 8.98 1.60 5.51
N HIS A 202 8.06 1.41 4.57
CA HIS A 202 6.98 2.33 4.24
C HIS A 202 6.14 2.68 5.48
N GLU A 203 5.61 1.65 6.16
CA GLU A 203 4.82 1.81 7.38
C GLU A 203 5.62 2.38 8.55
N TYR A 204 6.91 2.01 8.66
CA TYR A 204 7.80 2.61 9.66
C TYR A 204 7.95 4.12 9.43
N HIS A 205 8.19 4.54 8.18
CA HIS A 205 8.48 5.92 7.82
C HIS A 205 7.26 6.85 7.85
N HIS A 206 6.03 6.33 7.74
CA HIS A 206 4.81 7.11 8.00
C HIS A 206 4.81 7.72 9.41
N ARG A 207 5.40 7.02 10.38
CA ARG A 207 5.44 7.42 11.79
C ARG A 207 6.67 8.27 12.14
N GLN A 208 7.44 8.72 11.15
CA GLN A 208 8.67 9.50 11.33
C GLN A 208 8.52 10.92 10.78
N GLY A 209 9.32 11.84 11.32
CA GLY A 209 9.38 13.24 10.89
C GLY A 209 8.56 14.20 11.75
N ASP A 210 8.46 15.45 11.31
CA ASP A 210 7.75 16.51 12.04
C ASP A 210 6.22 16.46 11.89
N MET A 211 5.72 15.78 10.85
CA MET A 211 4.29 15.61 10.60
C MET A 211 3.92 14.12 10.40
N PRO A 212 4.10 13.24 11.40
CA PRO A 212 3.85 11.80 11.25
C PRO A 212 2.35 11.48 11.08
N ILE A 213 2.06 10.35 10.44
CA ILE A 213 0.74 9.70 10.44
C ILE A 213 0.68 8.70 11.61
N PRO A 214 -0.43 8.62 12.36
CA PRO A 214 -1.77 9.17 12.06
C PRO A 214 -2.02 10.62 12.49
N ASP A 215 -1.17 11.22 13.31
CA ASP A 215 -1.40 12.54 13.94
C ASP A 215 -1.76 13.65 12.93
N PHE A 216 -1.16 13.60 11.73
CA PHE A 216 -1.40 14.56 10.65
C PHE A 216 -2.16 13.98 9.44
N LEU A 217 -2.85 12.85 9.59
CA LEU A 217 -3.59 12.21 8.49
C LEU A 217 -4.62 13.16 7.86
N ASP A 218 -5.37 13.91 8.66
CA ASP A 218 -6.36 14.88 8.17
C ASP A 218 -5.74 16.01 7.35
N ALA A 219 -4.51 16.40 7.67
CA ALA A 219 -3.76 17.40 6.93
C ALA A 219 -3.22 16.86 5.61
N LYS A 220 -2.87 15.57 5.58
CA LYS A 220 -2.16 14.92 4.47
C LYS A 220 -3.06 14.11 3.52
N LYS A 221 -4.30 13.78 3.88
CA LYS A 221 -5.22 12.97 3.03
C LYS A 221 -5.71 13.62 1.73
N TYR A 222 -5.43 14.91 1.51
CA TYR A 222 -5.77 15.59 0.25
C TYR A 222 -4.84 15.12 -0.89
N LYS A 223 -5.39 14.81 -2.08
CA LYS A 223 -4.70 14.11 -3.19
C LYS A 223 -3.19 14.44 -3.37
N PRO A 224 -2.76 15.70 -3.56
CA PRO A 224 -1.34 16.00 -3.74
C PRO A 224 -0.48 15.79 -2.50
N LEU A 225 -1.04 16.04 -1.31
CA LEU A 225 -0.33 15.80 -0.05
C LEU A 225 -0.30 14.32 0.29
N ALA A 226 -1.32 13.55 -0.09
CA ALA A 226 -1.32 12.10 0.04
C ALA A 226 -0.20 11.53 -0.83
N GLY A 227 -0.12 11.93 -2.10
CA GLY A 227 0.98 11.52 -2.99
C GLY A 227 2.36 11.97 -2.51
N LEU A 228 2.47 13.18 -1.96
CA LEU A 228 3.73 13.67 -1.40
C LEU A 228 4.18 12.87 -0.17
N GLU A 229 3.25 12.53 0.72
CA GLU A 229 3.53 11.72 1.90
C GLU A 229 4.01 10.32 1.51
N GLU A 230 3.29 9.65 0.61
CA GLU A 230 3.65 8.37 0.01
C GLU A 230 5.07 8.38 -0.59
N LEU A 231 5.43 9.46 -1.27
CA LEU A 231 6.76 9.61 -1.83
C LEU A 231 7.82 9.90 -0.76
N ARG A 232 7.51 10.76 0.23
CA ARG A 232 8.42 11.09 1.34
C ARG A 232 8.82 9.82 2.12
N VAL A 233 7.85 8.94 2.42
CA VAL A 233 8.13 7.69 3.14
C VAL A 233 8.97 6.73 2.32
N ASP A 234 8.72 6.63 1.02
CA ASP A 234 9.45 5.71 0.16
C ASP A 234 10.85 6.19 -0.20
N VAL A 235 11.04 7.51 -0.35
CA VAL A 235 12.38 8.08 -0.44
C VAL A 235 13.16 7.87 0.86
N SER A 236 12.51 8.00 2.02
CA SER A 236 13.14 7.67 3.30
C SER A 236 13.56 6.20 3.36
N ALA A 237 12.69 5.28 2.91
CA ALA A 237 12.98 3.85 2.82
C ALA A 237 14.17 3.57 1.90
N MET A 238 14.20 4.17 0.69
CA MET A 238 15.31 4.06 -0.25
C MET A 238 16.64 4.52 0.37
N LEU A 239 16.66 5.64 1.08
CA LEU A 239 17.87 6.15 1.73
C LEU A 239 18.30 5.27 2.92
N ALA A 240 17.35 4.72 3.68
CA ALA A 240 17.65 3.77 4.75
C ALA A 240 18.31 2.49 4.21
N LEU A 241 17.77 1.92 3.12
CA LEU A 241 18.34 0.76 2.44
C LEU A 241 19.76 1.01 1.92
N LEU A 242 20.02 2.23 1.43
CA LEU A 242 21.35 2.58 0.93
C LEU A 242 22.37 2.83 2.05
N GLY A 243 21.92 3.34 3.20
CA GLY A 243 22.79 3.85 4.27
C GLY A 243 22.95 2.96 5.52
N ASP A 244 22.08 1.96 5.73
CA ASP A 244 22.21 1.06 6.87
C ASP A 244 23.16 -0.11 6.56
N GLU A 245 24.41 0.02 7.02
CA GLU A 245 25.48 -0.97 6.79
C GLU A 245 25.24 -2.33 7.44
N LYS A 246 24.28 -2.45 8.36
CA LYS A 246 23.92 -3.72 9.01
C LYS A 246 22.93 -4.55 8.20
N LEU A 247 22.29 -3.96 7.19
CA LEU A 247 21.42 -4.71 6.29
C LEU A 247 22.26 -5.53 5.28
N PRO A 248 21.85 -6.76 4.95
CA PRO A 248 22.40 -7.51 3.82
C PRO A 248 22.38 -6.68 2.53
N ARG A 249 23.55 -6.46 1.93
CA ARG A 249 23.73 -5.42 0.91
C ARG A 249 22.97 -5.72 -0.39
N GLU A 250 22.93 -6.97 -0.81
CA GLU A 250 22.27 -7.37 -2.07
C GLU A 250 20.75 -7.20 -1.95
N GLU A 251 20.16 -7.67 -0.87
CA GLU A 251 18.74 -7.55 -0.56
C GLU A 251 18.31 -6.10 -0.36
N ALA A 252 19.16 -5.29 0.28
CA ALA A 252 18.91 -3.86 0.46
C ALA A 252 18.92 -3.10 -0.88
N LEU A 253 19.90 -3.39 -1.74
CA LEU A 253 19.97 -2.81 -3.09
C LEU A 253 18.82 -3.30 -3.98
N THR A 254 18.41 -4.56 -3.85
CA THR A 254 17.26 -5.11 -4.59
C THR A 254 15.96 -4.40 -4.19
N ALA A 255 15.73 -4.21 -2.89
CA ALA A 255 14.59 -3.44 -2.39
C ALA A 255 14.65 -1.97 -2.84
N TYR A 256 15.84 -1.35 -2.84
CA TYR A 256 16.02 0.03 -3.34
C TYR A 256 15.65 0.14 -4.82
N GLU A 257 16.18 -0.74 -5.68
CA GLU A 257 15.87 -0.76 -7.11
C GLU A 257 14.39 -0.98 -7.35
N TYR A 258 13.78 -1.90 -6.60
CA TYR A 258 12.35 -2.18 -6.67
C TYR A 258 11.52 -0.93 -6.35
N ILE A 259 11.74 -0.29 -5.20
CA ILE A 259 10.98 0.92 -4.80
C ILE A 259 11.17 2.03 -5.83
N LEU A 260 12.40 2.27 -6.27
CA LEU A 260 12.70 3.30 -7.27
C LEU A 260 11.98 3.01 -8.59
N ALA A 261 12.00 1.78 -9.10
CA ALA A 261 11.32 1.42 -10.34
C ALA A 261 9.80 1.58 -10.23
N GLU A 262 9.21 1.13 -9.12
CA GLU A 262 7.77 1.24 -8.86
C GLU A 262 7.33 2.70 -8.78
N ARG A 263 8.06 3.55 -8.04
CA ARG A 263 7.75 4.98 -7.86
C ARG A 263 8.14 5.83 -9.06
N LEU A 264 9.14 5.47 -9.85
CA LEU A 264 9.52 6.24 -11.04
C LEU A 264 8.66 5.92 -12.27
N LEU A 265 8.14 4.69 -12.38
CA LEU A 265 7.53 4.19 -13.62
C LEU A 265 6.04 3.83 -13.47
N ARG A 266 5.70 2.85 -12.61
CA ARG A 266 4.39 2.18 -12.69
C ARG A 266 3.22 3.12 -12.46
N TYR A 267 3.22 3.85 -11.34
CA TYR A 267 2.03 4.62 -10.95
C TYR A 267 1.73 5.77 -11.93
N ALA A 268 2.76 6.36 -12.55
CA ALA A 268 2.56 7.40 -13.56
C ALA A 268 1.79 6.90 -14.80
N VAL A 269 1.93 5.61 -15.16
CA VAL A 269 1.20 5.00 -16.29
C VAL A 269 -0.17 4.48 -15.88
N GLU A 270 -0.28 3.84 -14.71
CA GLU A 270 -1.58 3.36 -14.18
C GLU A 270 -2.55 4.53 -13.95
N GLY A 271 -2.05 5.71 -13.59
CA GLY A 271 -2.84 6.92 -13.36
C GLY A 271 -3.42 7.60 -14.62
N ILE A 272 -3.21 7.08 -15.83
CA ILE A 272 -3.71 7.72 -17.05
C ILE A 272 -5.12 7.20 -17.39
N PRO A 273 -6.10 8.08 -17.71
CA PRO A 273 -5.95 9.52 -17.97
C PRO A 273 -6.23 10.44 -16.76
N ARG A 274 -6.58 9.89 -15.59
CA ARG A 274 -6.94 10.66 -14.39
C ARG A 274 -6.02 10.27 -13.22
N PRO A 275 -4.95 11.05 -12.97
CA PRO A 275 -3.98 10.73 -11.92
C PRO A 275 -4.63 10.59 -10.54
N ASN A 276 -4.41 9.44 -9.90
CA ASN A 276 -4.61 9.28 -8.47
C ASN A 276 -3.42 9.88 -7.69
N TYR A 277 -3.45 9.82 -6.36
CA TYR A 277 -2.39 10.39 -5.53
C TYR A 277 -1.02 9.72 -5.80
N ASP A 278 -0.98 8.40 -6.03
CA ASP A 278 0.27 7.70 -6.39
C ASP A 278 0.83 8.15 -7.74
N ALA A 279 -0.03 8.38 -8.73
CA ALA A 279 0.40 8.89 -10.03
C ALA A 279 0.92 10.32 -9.94
N VAL A 280 0.34 11.17 -9.08
CA VAL A 280 0.89 12.50 -8.78
C VAL A 280 2.26 12.38 -8.12
N ALA A 281 2.43 11.45 -7.17
CA ALA A 281 3.70 11.15 -6.52
C ALA A 281 4.79 10.78 -7.54
N SER A 282 4.51 9.83 -8.44
CA SER A 282 5.47 9.44 -9.46
C SER A 282 5.85 10.56 -10.42
N GLN A 283 4.89 11.41 -10.80
CA GLN A 283 5.16 12.55 -11.66
C GLN A 283 6.02 13.61 -10.95
N LEU A 284 5.75 13.86 -9.67
CA LEU A 284 6.59 14.71 -8.82
C LEU A 284 8.02 14.17 -8.76
N LEU A 285 8.21 12.88 -8.48
CA LEU A 285 9.55 12.26 -8.44
C LEU A 285 10.26 12.42 -9.78
N PHE A 286 9.58 12.10 -10.88
CA PHE A 286 10.13 12.21 -12.23
C PHE A 286 10.55 13.65 -12.55
N GLY A 287 9.68 14.63 -12.31
CA GLY A 287 9.96 16.05 -12.56
C GLY A 287 11.09 16.58 -11.67
N TYR A 288 11.13 16.17 -10.40
CA TYR A 288 12.20 16.54 -9.48
C TYR A 288 13.55 15.96 -9.92
N LEU A 289 13.63 14.65 -10.16
CA LEU A 289 14.87 13.99 -10.59
C LEU A 289 15.36 14.55 -11.93
N GLN A 290 14.46 14.85 -12.86
CA GLN A 290 14.85 15.43 -14.15
C GLN A 290 15.44 16.83 -13.97
N LYS A 291 14.82 17.68 -13.15
CA LYS A 291 15.26 19.05 -12.92
C LYS A 291 16.59 19.13 -12.16
N HIS A 292 16.83 18.21 -11.24
CA HIS A 292 18.02 18.20 -10.38
C HIS A 292 19.09 17.19 -10.84
N GLY A 293 18.96 16.64 -12.05
CA GLY A 293 19.99 15.81 -12.67
C GLY A 293 20.06 14.35 -12.21
N GLY A 294 19.11 13.89 -11.38
CA GLY A 294 19.00 12.49 -10.96
C GLY A 294 18.57 11.54 -12.08
N ILE A 295 17.89 12.06 -13.11
CA ILE A 295 17.63 11.33 -14.36
C ILE A 295 17.90 12.21 -15.59
N ARG A 296 18.18 11.58 -16.72
CA ARG A 296 18.15 12.21 -18.05
C ARG A 296 17.26 11.42 -18.98
N VAL A 297 16.38 12.12 -19.71
CA VAL A 297 15.52 11.52 -20.73
C VAL A 297 16.03 11.95 -22.10
N LYS A 298 16.34 10.98 -22.95
CA LYS A 298 16.76 11.22 -24.34
C LYS A 298 16.25 10.08 -25.22
N ASP A 299 15.64 10.42 -26.35
CA ASP A 299 15.10 9.46 -27.33
C ASP A 299 14.13 8.46 -26.67
N SER A 300 13.26 8.97 -25.79
CA SER A 300 12.32 8.19 -24.95
C SER A 300 12.96 7.14 -24.03
N VAL A 301 14.27 7.27 -23.76
CA VAL A 301 15.02 6.44 -22.81
C VAL A 301 15.44 7.26 -21.60
N ILE A 302 15.08 6.77 -20.41
CA ILE A 302 15.47 7.28 -19.10
C ILE A 302 16.83 6.67 -18.73
N ARG A 303 17.78 7.52 -18.37
CA ARG A 303 19.07 7.15 -17.78
C ARG A 303 19.12 7.65 -16.35
N LEU A 304 19.38 6.76 -15.40
CA LEU A 304 19.68 7.12 -14.02
C LEU A 304 21.06 7.78 -13.94
N SER A 305 21.19 8.83 -13.13
CA SER A 305 22.50 9.41 -12.81
C SER A 305 23.17 8.63 -11.68
N PRO A 306 24.51 8.50 -11.67
CA PRO A 306 25.25 7.94 -10.54
C PRO A 306 25.01 8.68 -9.22
N GLU A 307 24.64 9.96 -9.29
CA GLU A 307 24.37 10.85 -8.15
C GLU A 307 22.91 10.80 -7.67
N ILE A 308 22.06 9.91 -8.22
CA ILE A 308 20.62 9.86 -7.92
C ILE A 308 20.32 9.77 -6.41
N SER A 309 21.12 9.03 -5.64
CA SER A 309 20.95 8.94 -4.18
C SER A 309 21.11 10.29 -3.48
N GLY A 310 22.05 11.12 -3.94
CA GLY A 310 22.22 12.50 -3.45
C GLY A 310 21.04 13.39 -3.80
N VAL A 311 20.46 13.23 -5.00
CA VAL A 311 19.27 13.96 -5.43
C VAL A 311 18.03 13.54 -4.62
N LEU A 312 17.88 12.25 -4.31
CA LEU A 312 16.84 11.73 -3.42
C LEU A 312 16.98 12.28 -1.99
N ALA A 313 18.21 12.37 -1.47
CA ALA A 313 18.47 12.99 -0.18
C ALA A 313 18.11 14.49 -0.17
N GLN A 314 18.42 15.22 -1.24
CA GLN A 314 18.02 16.62 -1.39
C GLN A 314 16.48 16.76 -1.42
N PHE A 315 15.78 15.90 -2.17
CA PHE A 315 14.31 15.89 -2.22
C PHE A 315 13.71 15.76 -0.82
N LEU A 316 14.20 14.78 -0.05
CA LEU A 316 13.72 14.54 1.30
C LEU A 316 14.04 15.71 2.24
N ALA A 317 15.23 16.30 2.11
CA ALA A 317 15.63 17.45 2.91
C ALA A 317 14.75 18.69 2.66
N GLU A 318 14.36 18.96 1.41
CA GLU A 318 13.44 20.06 1.08
C GLU A 318 12.07 19.85 1.74
N ILE A 319 11.54 18.62 1.74
CA ILE A 319 10.27 18.30 2.42
C ILE A 319 10.38 18.46 3.92
N HIS A 320 11.42 17.87 4.55
CA HIS A 320 11.61 17.98 5.99
C HIS A 320 11.79 19.43 6.44
N ALA A 321 12.47 20.26 5.64
CA ALA A 321 12.58 21.69 5.91
C ALA A 321 11.20 22.36 5.95
N ILE A 322 10.31 22.04 5.01
CA ILE A 322 8.93 22.55 5.00
C ILE A 322 8.14 22.03 6.21
N GLU A 323 8.19 20.72 6.48
CA GLU A 323 7.44 20.11 7.60
C GLU A 323 7.88 20.67 8.96
N ALA A 324 9.17 20.98 9.15
CA ALA A 324 9.70 21.55 10.40
C ALA A 324 9.05 22.89 10.79
N HIS A 325 8.48 23.63 9.84
CA HIS A 325 7.72 24.85 10.13
C HIS A 325 6.50 24.59 11.02
N ILE A 326 6.00 23.35 11.12
CA ILE A 326 4.87 23.01 11.99
C ILE A 326 5.11 23.33 13.47
N ARG A 327 6.37 23.44 13.88
CA ARG A 327 6.77 23.81 15.24
C ARG A 327 6.43 25.27 15.58
N HIS A 328 6.25 26.12 14.58
CA HIS A 328 6.10 27.57 14.72
C HIS A 328 4.97 28.18 13.87
N GLU A 329 4.45 27.45 12.89
CA GLU A 329 3.39 27.87 11.98
C GLU A 329 2.14 26.97 12.09
N PRO A 330 0.93 27.51 11.85
CA PRO A 330 -0.27 26.68 11.79
C PRO A 330 -0.22 25.63 10.67
N VAL A 331 -0.85 24.46 10.89
CA VAL A 331 -0.97 23.37 9.91
C VAL A 331 -1.35 23.86 8.51
N ALA A 332 -2.28 24.80 8.41
CA ALA A 332 -2.75 25.34 7.13
C ALA A 332 -1.64 26.04 6.32
N ALA A 333 -0.70 26.73 6.99
CA ALA A 333 0.42 27.38 6.34
C ALA A 333 1.42 26.36 5.78
N VAL A 334 1.80 25.37 6.60
CA VAL A 334 2.71 24.28 6.18
C VAL A 334 2.12 23.48 5.01
N ARG A 335 0.82 23.16 5.07
CA ARG A 335 0.10 22.48 3.97
C ARG A 335 0.18 23.27 2.66
N LYS A 336 0.04 24.60 2.70
CA LYS A 336 0.15 25.45 1.52
C LYS A 336 1.56 25.39 0.92
N GLN A 337 2.59 25.37 1.76
CA GLN A 337 3.98 25.23 1.31
C GLN A 337 4.25 23.87 0.67
N LEU A 338 3.75 22.78 1.26
CA LEU A 338 3.86 21.43 0.69
C LEU A 338 3.13 21.29 -0.65
N ILE A 339 1.93 21.86 -0.78
CA ILE A 339 1.21 21.90 -2.07
C ILE A 339 2.02 22.69 -3.11
N ALA A 340 2.55 23.86 -2.75
CA ALA A 340 3.38 24.65 -3.65
C ALA A 340 4.66 23.90 -4.08
N PHE A 341 5.24 23.09 -3.18
CA PHE A 341 6.34 22.20 -3.53
C PHE A 341 5.91 21.13 -4.54
N THR A 342 4.79 20.44 -4.34
CA THR A 342 4.27 19.45 -5.29
C THR A 342 3.98 20.07 -6.66
N ASP A 343 3.32 21.22 -6.69
CA ASP A 343 2.92 21.93 -7.92
C ASP A 343 4.14 22.46 -8.70
N LYS A 344 5.28 22.68 -8.06
CA LYS A 344 6.53 23.11 -8.73
C LYS A 344 7.08 22.07 -9.71
N TYR A 345 6.73 20.80 -9.54
CA TYR A 345 7.26 19.68 -10.32
C TYR A 345 6.16 18.83 -10.99
N THR A 346 4.90 19.25 -10.88
CA THR A 346 3.74 18.59 -11.50
C THR A 346 2.92 19.61 -12.28
N ASP A 347 2.05 19.17 -13.20
CA ASP A 347 1.19 20.05 -13.98
C ASP A 347 -0.23 20.08 -13.40
N TYR A 348 -0.47 21.01 -12.48
CA TYR A 348 -1.80 21.24 -11.89
C TYR A 348 -2.66 22.12 -12.79
N ASP A 349 -3.84 21.62 -13.17
CA ASP A 349 -4.85 22.36 -13.93
C ASP A 349 -5.84 23.03 -12.96
N PRO A 350 -5.81 24.37 -12.81
CA PRO A 350 -6.69 25.08 -11.88
C PRO A 350 -8.16 25.07 -12.31
N VAL A 351 -8.45 24.88 -13.61
CA VAL A 351 -9.81 24.82 -14.14
C VAL A 351 -10.43 23.46 -13.88
N ALA A 352 -9.68 22.39 -14.18
CA ALA A 352 -10.12 21.02 -13.89
C ALA A 352 -10.03 20.69 -12.39
N ARG A 353 -9.27 21.47 -11.62
CA ARG A 353 -8.92 21.22 -10.20
C ARG A 353 -8.28 19.84 -10.03
N ASP A 354 -7.43 19.45 -10.98
CA ASP A 354 -6.76 18.15 -11.02
C ASP A 354 -5.40 18.25 -11.72
N TYR A 355 -4.59 17.20 -11.62
CA TYR A 355 -3.28 17.11 -12.25
C TYR A 355 -3.37 16.48 -13.64
N ARG A 356 -2.66 17.06 -14.61
CA ARG A 356 -2.47 16.48 -15.94
C ARG A 356 -1.39 15.40 -15.86
N TYR A 357 -1.50 14.39 -16.73
CA TYR A 357 -0.47 13.37 -16.86
C TYR A 357 0.71 13.89 -17.70
N VAL A 358 1.94 13.44 -17.42
CA VAL A 358 3.10 13.75 -18.26
C VAL A 358 2.97 13.02 -19.62
N PRO A 359 3.07 13.72 -20.76
CA PRO A 359 2.92 13.13 -22.10
C PRO A 359 3.81 11.91 -22.36
N PHE A 360 5.04 11.91 -21.83
CA PHE A 360 5.96 10.78 -21.88
C PHE A 360 5.31 9.46 -21.43
N PHE A 361 4.61 9.46 -20.29
CA PHE A 361 3.99 8.22 -19.79
C PHE A 361 2.75 7.80 -20.60
N ALA A 362 2.08 8.72 -21.29
CA ALA A 362 0.99 8.37 -22.20
C ALA A 362 1.48 7.66 -23.47
N GLU A 363 2.58 8.13 -24.06
CA GLU A 363 3.22 7.46 -25.19
C GLU A 363 3.66 6.05 -24.81
N VAL A 364 4.24 5.90 -23.61
CA VAL A 364 4.68 4.61 -23.09
C VAL A 364 3.50 3.67 -22.84
N LYS A 365 2.42 4.16 -22.23
CA LYS A 365 1.18 3.40 -22.04
C LYS A 365 0.63 2.86 -23.37
N GLN A 366 0.55 3.73 -24.37
CA GLN A 366 0.09 3.35 -25.70
C GLN A 366 1.00 2.30 -26.34
N LYS A 367 2.32 2.46 -26.24
CA LYS A 367 3.32 1.52 -26.79
C LYS A 367 3.22 0.13 -26.14
N LEU A 368 2.94 0.08 -24.84
CA LEU A 368 2.87 -1.17 -24.07
C LEU A 368 1.48 -1.84 -24.10
N GLY A 369 0.43 -1.11 -24.51
CA GLY A 369 -0.94 -1.64 -24.55
C GLY A 369 -1.50 -1.98 -23.17
N ILE A 370 -1.08 -1.25 -22.14
CA ILE A 370 -1.44 -1.46 -20.72
C ILE A 370 -2.46 -0.46 -20.18
#